data_AF-A0A9E1V0R0-F1
#
_entry.id   AF-A0A9E1V0R0-F1
#
_cell.length_a   1.000
_cell.length_b   1.000
_cell.length_c   1.000
_cell.angle_alpha   90.00
_cell.angle_beta   90.00
_cell.angle_gamma   90.00
#
_symmetry.space_group_name_H-M   'P 1'
#
loop_
_entity.id
_entity.type
_entity.pdbx_description
1 polymer ?
#
loop_
_entity_poly.entity_id
_entity_poly.type
_entity_poly.pdbx_seq_one_letter_code
_entity_poly.pdbx_strand_id
1 'polypeptide(L)'
;MRARLLWIVGIGIALFPLITLGGETQPPTHAQRSGQPLVRGWDRDIKKTTVAPHLEQEIVPGENLVWCSTFQLAWDELCDLTGGPIKMENAPAMVPILNRKRAAKRDLDQASYVAMAGFAEDGIYHRIRQELTRKFHGQADPALLNSLPKQAWVAYAYLFKDLPFRWAFRRFPRALSFAGKSVDCFGVISYPEGMDPGEKRKASQVTVWDYRNNDDLIVELKTRAKEDQLILAKVTPGKSLAKTIEMVEKRIAAGKPSLLRSEEDFLVPILDFELFRGYHELAGHPIKTANGKLDQVAITALQSIRFRLDERGAVLKSEGWASGGAGPPKTFVFNKPFLILLKRRNAENPYFAMWVGNADLLIATPKAGKDK
;
A
#
# COMPACT_ATOMS: atom_id res chain seq x y z
N MET A 1 -84.38 -9.26 42.45
CA MET A 1 -84.09 -8.65 41.14
C MET A 1 -82.83 -7.78 41.27
N ARG A 2 -81.68 -8.23 40.72
CA ARG A 2 -80.45 -7.46 40.43
C ARG A 2 -79.40 -8.44 39.88
N ALA A 3 -78.93 -8.25 38.66
CA ALA A 3 -77.95 -9.13 38.02
C ALA A 3 -76.51 -8.75 38.42
N ARG A 4 -75.60 -9.73 38.43
CA ARG A 4 -74.15 -9.48 38.49
C ARG A 4 -73.59 -9.46 37.08
N LEU A 5 -72.92 -8.37 36.70
CA LEU A 5 -72.25 -8.22 35.41
C LEU A 5 -70.77 -8.65 35.56
N LEU A 6 -70.35 -9.65 34.79
CA LEU A 6 -68.96 -10.06 34.69
C LEU A 6 -68.23 -9.18 33.66
N TRP A 7 -67.14 -8.54 34.06
CA TRP A 7 -66.25 -7.81 33.15
C TRP A 7 -65.13 -8.74 32.66
N ILE A 8 -65.07 -8.94 31.34
CA ILE A 8 -63.98 -9.66 30.68
C ILE A 8 -62.91 -8.62 30.29
N VAL A 9 -61.68 -8.80 30.78
CA VAL A 9 -60.54 -7.95 30.40
C VAL A 9 -59.94 -8.48 29.10
N GLY A 10 -60.28 -7.84 27.99
CA GLY A 10 -59.71 -8.15 26.68
C GLY A 10 -58.28 -7.58 26.54
N ILE A 11 -57.27 -8.45 26.49
CA ILE A 11 -55.88 -8.04 26.22
C ILE A 11 -55.70 -7.85 24.71
N GLY A 12 -55.74 -6.59 24.27
CA GLY A 12 -55.48 -6.23 22.87
C GLY A 12 -53.99 -6.33 22.53
N ILE A 13 -53.57 -7.42 21.88
CA ILE A 13 -52.20 -7.57 21.37
C ILE A 13 -52.03 -6.71 20.11
N ALA A 14 -51.39 -5.54 20.27
CA ALA A 14 -51.02 -4.68 19.16
C ALA A 14 -49.83 -5.27 18.38
N LEU A 15 -50.13 -6.00 17.31
CA LEU A 15 -49.15 -6.48 16.34
C LEU A 15 -48.56 -5.30 15.53
N PHE A 16 -47.50 -4.70 16.04
CA PHE A 16 -46.65 -3.81 15.25
C PHE A 16 -45.95 -4.61 14.14
N PRO A 17 -46.04 -4.19 12.86
CA PRO A 17 -45.30 -4.84 11.79
C PRO A 17 -43.80 -4.60 12.01
N LEU A 18 -43.04 -5.68 12.20
CA LEU A 18 -41.59 -5.61 12.34
C LEU A 18 -40.98 -5.29 10.98
N ILE A 19 -40.76 -4.00 10.69
CA ILE A 19 -40.12 -3.55 9.45
C ILE A 19 -38.65 -4.02 9.49
N THR A 20 -38.39 -5.17 8.87
CA THR A 20 -37.04 -5.68 8.67
C THR A 20 -36.31 -4.80 7.66
N LEU A 21 -35.60 -3.78 8.16
CA LEU A 21 -34.58 -3.04 7.42
C LEU A 21 -33.33 -3.91 7.19
N GLY A 22 -33.55 -5.10 6.61
CA GLY A 22 -32.54 -6.07 6.20
C GLY A 22 -31.83 -5.66 4.91
N GLY A 23 -31.42 -4.39 4.83
CA GLY A 23 -30.47 -3.97 3.81
C GLY A 23 -29.09 -4.49 4.22
N GLU A 24 -28.70 -5.65 3.70
CA GLU A 24 -27.32 -6.12 3.84
C GLU A 24 -26.38 -5.10 3.21
N THR A 25 -25.74 -4.27 4.04
CA THR A 25 -24.76 -3.29 3.59
C THR A 25 -23.55 -4.04 3.06
N GLN A 26 -23.44 -4.13 1.73
CA GLN A 26 -22.33 -4.79 1.07
C GLN A 26 -20.99 -4.29 1.64
N PRO A 27 -20.04 -5.19 1.96
CA PRO A 27 -18.78 -4.79 2.57
C PRO A 27 -18.02 -3.83 1.64
N PRO A 28 -17.43 -2.74 2.18
CA PRO A 28 -16.88 -1.69 1.36
C PRO A 28 -15.77 -2.21 0.46
N THR A 29 -15.84 -1.83 -0.83
CA THR A 29 -14.86 -2.21 -1.85
C THR A 29 -13.46 -1.72 -1.48
N HIS A 30 -12.43 -2.30 -2.09
CA HIS A 30 -11.06 -1.84 -1.89
C HIS A 30 -10.89 -0.36 -2.27
N ALA A 31 -11.63 0.14 -3.27
CA ALA A 31 -11.67 1.57 -3.59
C ALA A 31 -12.26 2.40 -2.45
N GLN A 32 -13.39 1.98 -1.86
CA GLN A 32 -14.00 2.66 -0.71
C GLN A 32 -13.12 2.59 0.55
N ARG A 33 -12.46 1.45 0.80
CA ARG A 33 -11.49 1.27 1.89
C ARG A 33 -10.25 2.13 1.70
N SER A 34 -9.72 2.24 0.48
CA SER A 34 -8.56 3.08 0.15
C SER A 34 -8.89 4.58 0.06
N GLY A 35 -10.13 4.95 -0.26
CA GLY A 35 -10.56 6.35 -0.39
C GLY A 35 -9.91 7.09 -1.57
N GLN A 36 -10.36 8.32 -1.83
CA GLN A 36 -9.78 9.17 -2.88
C GLN A 36 -8.37 9.65 -2.49
N PRO A 37 -7.37 9.59 -3.39
CA PRO A 37 -6.02 10.09 -3.11
C PRO A 37 -6.02 11.62 -3.05
N LEU A 38 -5.34 12.18 -2.05
CA LEU A 38 -5.14 13.64 -1.94
C LEU A 38 -4.18 14.17 -2.99
N VAL A 39 -3.20 13.35 -3.37
CA VAL A 39 -2.25 13.67 -4.44
C VAL A 39 -2.23 12.49 -5.42
N ARG A 40 -2.40 12.80 -6.71
CA ARG A 40 -2.53 11.83 -7.81
C ARG A 40 -1.52 12.13 -8.92
N GLY A 41 -0.79 11.13 -9.40
CA GLY A 41 0.27 11.32 -10.40
C GLY A 41 0.94 10.01 -10.81
N TRP A 42 1.56 9.99 -11.99
CA TRP A 42 2.41 8.91 -12.46
C TRP A 42 3.90 9.07 -12.06
N ASP A 43 4.89 9.02 -13.00
CA ASP A 43 6.34 9.17 -12.72
C ASP A 43 7.26 10.22 -13.49
N ARG A 44 6.80 11.47 -13.80
CA ARG A 44 7.54 12.60 -14.48
C ARG A 44 7.26 14.10 -14.07
N ASP A 45 6.08 14.48 -13.57
CA ASP A 45 5.52 15.87 -13.49
C ASP A 45 5.87 16.60 -12.20
N ILE A 46 5.30 16.08 -11.11
CA ILE A 46 5.75 16.28 -9.77
C ILE A 46 7.18 15.66 -9.79
N LYS A 47 8.12 16.06 -8.91
CA LYS A 47 9.56 15.88 -9.21
C LYS A 47 10.35 15.19 -8.11
N LYS A 48 11.33 14.35 -8.53
CA LYS A 48 12.34 13.64 -7.72
C LYS A 48 11.82 12.44 -6.91
N THR A 49 11.24 11.44 -7.58
CA THR A 49 10.68 10.22 -6.95
C THR A 49 10.78 9.00 -7.83
N THR A 50 11.70 8.08 -7.57
CA THR A 50 11.77 6.84 -8.37
C THR A 50 10.78 5.80 -7.84
N VAL A 51 9.89 5.27 -8.68
CA VAL A 51 8.97 4.17 -8.32
C VAL A 51 9.57 2.84 -8.79
N ALA A 52 10.55 2.30 -8.07
CA ALA A 52 11.38 1.21 -8.58
C ALA A 52 10.60 -0.10 -8.82
N PRO A 53 11.02 -0.91 -9.82
CA PRO A 53 10.54 -2.28 -9.98
C PRO A 53 11.18 -3.25 -8.97
N HIS A 54 12.35 -2.91 -8.41
CA HIS A 54 13.16 -3.78 -7.56
C HIS A 54 13.81 -3.06 -6.37
N LEU A 55 14.10 -3.82 -5.29
CA LEU A 55 14.74 -3.31 -4.06
C LEU A 55 16.21 -2.86 -4.22
N GLU A 56 16.89 -3.22 -5.31
CA GLU A 56 18.29 -2.81 -5.54
C GLU A 56 18.45 -1.39 -6.10
N GLN A 57 17.35 -0.64 -6.28
CA GLN A 57 17.44 0.75 -6.73
C GLN A 57 18.18 1.61 -5.69
N GLU A 58 19.06 2.49 -6.17
CA GLU A 58 19.87 3.36 -5.31
C GLU A 58 19.05 4.50 -4.71
N ILE A 59 19.31 4.83 -3.44
CA ILE A 59 18.64 5.94 -2.73
C ILE A 59 19.39 7.23 -3.06
N VAL A 60 18.80 8.07 -3.90
CA VAL A 60 19.36 9.38 -4.26
C VAL A 60 19.06 10.40 -3.14
N PRO A 61 20.07 11.11 -2.60
CA PRO A 61 19.86 12.10 -1.54
C PRO A 61 18.86 13.18 -1.93
N GLY A 62 17.80 13.32 -1.14
CA GLY A 62 16.73 14.29 -1.40
C GLY A 62 15.81 13.91 -2.56
N GLU A 63 15.55 12.62 -2.80
CA GLU A 63 14.50 12.10 -3.70
C GLU A 63 13.63 11.04 -2.98
N ASN A 64 12.48 10.64 -3.52
CA ASN A 64 11.87 9.35 -3.12
C ASN A 64 12.53 8.18 -3.82
N LEU A 65 12.36 7.04 -3.18
CA LEU A 65 12.37 5.72 -3.77
C LEU A 65 11.20 4.88 -3.22
N VAL A 66 10.14 4.70 -4.03
CA VAL A 66 8.95 3.88 -3.73
C VAL A 66 9.09 2.51 -4.38
N TRP A 67 8.71 1.43 -3.70
CA TRP A 67 8.66 0.08 -4.26
C TRP A 67 7.48 -0.73 -3.73
N CYS A 68 6.85 -1.52 -4.60
CA CYS A 68 5.84 -2.52 -4.23
C CYS A 68 6.03 -3.80 -5.05
N SER A 69 5.85 -4.94 -4.39
CA SER A 69 6.09 -6.28 -4.94
C SER A 69 5.25 -6.66 -6.16
N THR A 70 4.12 -6.00 -6.43
CA THR A 70 3.21 -6.35 -7.54
C THR A 70 3.90 -6.36 -8.92
N PHE A 71 4.88 -5.50 -9.18
CA PHE A 71 5.60 -5.54 -10.45
C PHE A 71 6.51 -6.77 -10.57
N GLN A 72 7.23 -7.14 -9.50
CA GLN A 72 8.01 -8.37 -9.43
C GLN A 72 7.11 -9.61 -9.55
N LEU A 73 5.94 -9.62 -8.91
CA LEU A 73 4.96 -10.70 -9.06
C LEU A 73 4.50 -10.85 -10.51
N ALA A 74 4.12 -9.76 -11.20
CA ALA A 74 3.72 -9.82 -12.60
C ALA A 74 4.88 -10.27 -13.51
N TRP A 75 6.12 -9.85 -13.22
CA TRP A 75 7.31 -10.33 -13.92
C TRP A 75 7.56 -11.82 -13.69
N ASP A 76 7.36 -12.31 -12.47
CA ASP A 76 7.52 -13.72 -12.13
C ASP A 76 6.56 -14.61 -12.91
N GLU A 77 5.29 -14.21 -13.03
CA GLU A 77 4.30 -14.93 -13.85
C GLU A 77 4.63 -14.87 -15.33
N LEU A 78 5.22 -13.77 -15.82
CA LEU A 78 5.67 -13.66 -17.21
C LEU A 78 6.84 -14.62 -17.48
N CYS A 79 7.80 -14.74 -16.55
CA CYS A 79 8.85 -15.76 -16.64
C CYS A 79 8.26 -17.18 -16.68
N ASP A 80 7.25 -17.46 -15.84
CA ASP A 80 6.70 -18.80 -15.72
C ASP A 80 5.83 -19.18 -16.95
N LEU A 81 5.09 -18.21 -17.52
CA LEU A 81 4.39 -18.33 -18.81
C LEU A 81 5.36 -18.58 -19.99
N THR A 82 6.56 -18.01 -19.93
CA THR A 82 7.59 -18.10 -20.98
C THR A 82 8.62 -19.19 -20.75
N GLY A 83 8.48 -19.97 -19.67
CA GLY A 83 9.32 -21.12 -19.33
C GLY A 83 10.71 -20.78 -18.80
N GLY A 84 10.99 -19.53 -18.40
CA GLY A 84 12.31 -19.13 -17.91
C GLY A 84 12.50 -17.61 -17.76
N PRO A 85 13.71 -17.16 -17.40
CA PRO A 85 14.02 -15.73 -17.24
C PRO A 85 13.95 -14.99 -18.59
N ILE A 86 13.33 -13.80 -18.59
CA ILE A 86 13.16 -12.99 -19.80
C ILE A 86 14.51 -12.43 -20.24
N LYS A 87 14.83 -12.59 -21.53
CA LYS A 87 16.01 -11.98 -22.15
C LYS A 87 15.57 -10.80 -23.02
N MET A 88 16.42 -9.79 -23.12
CA MET A 88 16.25 -8.63 -24.00
C MET A 88 17.58 -8.33 -24.66
N GLU A 89 17.55 -7.83 -25.90
CA GLU A 89 18.72 -7.22 -26.52
C GLU A 89 18.93 -5.82 -25.95
N ASN A 90 20.17 -5.45 -25.61
CA ASN A 90 20.50 -4.24 -24.83
C ASN A 90 19.68 -4.10 -23.53
N ALA A 91 19.45 -5.22 -22.83
CA ALA A 91 18.59 -5.31 -21.65
C ALA A 91 18.85 -4.22 -20.59
N PRO A 92 17.83 -3.41 -20.22
CA PRO A 92 17.92 -2.45 -19.12
C PRO A 92 18.34 -3.14 -17.81
N ALA A 93 19.11 -2.45 -16.97
CA ALA A 93 19.70 -3.01 -15.73
C ALA A 93 18.69 -3.66 -14.78
N MET A 94 17.41 -3.25 -14.82
CA MET A 94 16.33 -3.87 -14.04
C MET A 94 16.02 -5.33 -14.45
N VAL A 95 16.21 -5.71 -15.72
CA VAL A 95 15.89 -7.05 -16.25
C VAL A 95 16.68 -8.17 -15.54
N PRO A 96 18.04 -8.14 -15.47
CA PRO A 96 18.82 -9.13 -14.73
C PRO A 96 18.70 -9.02 -13.20
N ILE A 97 17.96 -8.03 -12.66
CA ILE A 97 17.62 -7.93 -11.24
C ILE A 97 16.25 -8.60 -10.98
N LEU A 98 15.24 -8.27 -11.79
CA LEU A 98 13.90 -8.88 -11.73
C LEU A 98 13.94 -10.39 -11.97
N ASN A 99 14.77 -10.86 -12.92
CA ASN A 99 14.99 -12.29 -13.17
C ASN A 99 15.58 -13.07 -11.96
N ARG A 100 15.99 -12.41 -10.87
CA ARG A 100 16.47 -13.07 -9.64
C ARG A 100 15.34 -13.44 -8.67
N LYS A 101 14.10 -13.00 -8.91
CA LYS A 101 12.90 -13.28 -8.08
C LYS A 101 13.14 -13.07 -6.57
N ARG A 102 13.79 -11.94 -6.18
CA ARG A 102 14.21 -11.66 -4.78
C ARG A 102 13.02 -11.58 -3.82
N ALA A 103 12.04 -10.74 -4.16
CA ALA A 103 10.70 -10.81 -3.58
C ALA A 103 9.85 -11.74 -4.44
N ALA A 104 8.95 -12.53 -3.85
CA ALA A 104 8.11 -13.47 -4.58
C ALA A 104 6.79 -13.74 -3.84
N LYS A 105 5.94 -14.61 -4.42
CA LYS A 105 4.66 -15.08 -3.83
C LYS A 105 4.77 -15.57 -2.37
N ARG A 106 5.96 -16.03 -1.93
CA ARG A 106 6.27 -16.51 -0.57
C ARG A 106 6.28 -15.41 0.51
N ASP A 107 6.54 -14.16 0.15
CA ASP A 107 6.64 -13.04 1.10
C ASP A 107 5.25 -12.48 1.52
N LEU A 108 4.18 -13.05 0.97
CA LEU A 108 2.77 -12.65 1.15
C LEU A 108 1.92 -13.83 1.64
N ASP A 109 0.79 -13.56 2.30
CA ASP A 109 -0.29 -14.54 2.42
C ASP A 109 -1.10 -14.66 1.13
N GLN A 110 -1.62 -15.85 0.86
CA GLN A 110 -2.37 -16.15 -0.38
C GLN A 110 -3.72 -15.41 -0.49
N ALA A 111 -4.21 -14.79 0.58
CA ALA A 111 -5.49 -14.07 0.59
C ALA A 111 -5.33 -12.61 0.12
N SER A 112 -4.19 -11.98 0.41
CA SER A 112 -3.97 -10.55 0.12
C SER A 112 -3.67 -10.24 -1.36
N TYR A 113 -3.37 -11.22 -2.22
CA TYR A 113 -2.98 -10.93 -3.61
C TYR A 113 -3.51 -11.93 -4.66
N VAL A 114 -3.63 -11.45 -5.90
CA VAL A 114 -3.76 -12.26 -7.12
C VAL A 114 -2.56 -11.96 -8.01
N ALA A 115 -1.94 -12.97 -8.60
CA ALA A 115 -0.92 -12.80 -9.64
C ALA A 115 -1.07 -13.94 -10.65
N MET A 116 -1.18 -13.60 -11.94
CA MET A 116 -1.41 -14.53 -13.05
C MET A 116 -0.83 -13.97 -14.36
N ALA A 117 -0.47 -14.84 -15.30
CA ALA A 117 -0.19 -14.47 -16.70
C ALA A 117 -0.83 -15.46 -17.69
N GLY A 118 -1.03 -15.03 -18.93
CA GLY A 118 -1.54 -15.87 -20.02
C GLY A 118 -1.94 -15.11 -21.27
N PHE A 119 -2.43 -15.85 -22.27
CA PHE A 119 -2.87 -15.33 -23.56
C PHE A 119 -4.36 -14.95 -23.55
N ALA A 120 -4.75 -14.02 -24.43
CA ALA A 120 -6.12 -13.54 -24.57
C ALA A 120 -7.07 -14.61 -25.14
N GLU A 121 -6.56 -15.45 -26.04
CA GLU A 121 -7.24 -16.64 -26.56
C GLU A 121 -7.53 -17.67 -25.45
N ASP A 122 -6.59 -17.88 -24.52
CA ASP A 122 -6.80 -18.67 -23.30
C ASP A 122 -7.69 -17.97 -22.23
N GLY A 123 -8.43 -16.93 -22.61
CA GLY A 123 -9.37 -16.23 -21.74
C GLY A 123 -8.75 -15.59 -20.48
N ILE A 124 -7.46 -15.23 -20.50
CA ILE A 124 -6.73 -14.75 -19.30
C ILE A 124 -7.45 -13.62 -18.54
N TYR A 125 -8.02 -12.65 -19.25
CA TYR A 125 -8.75 -11.52 -18.65
C TYR A 125 -9.99 -11.98 -17.87
N HIS A 126 -10.65 -13.05 -18.30
CA HIS A 126 -11.77 -13.66 -17.57
C HIS A 126 -11.28 -14.40 -16.34
N ARG A 127 -10.20 -15.21 -16.47
CA ARG A 127 -9.60 -15.94 -15.34
C ARG A 127 -9.10 -15.00 -14.23
N ILE A 128 -8.45 -13.89 -14.57
CA ILE A 128 -8.05 -12.86 -13.60
C ILE A 128 -9.27 -12.28 -12.88
N ARG A 129 -10.34 -11.92 -13.61
CA ARG A 129 -11.57 -11.37 -13.02
C ARG A 129 -12.25 -12.36 -12.08
N GLN A 130 -12.37 -13.63 -12.48
CA GLN A 130 -12.90 -14.68 -11.62
C GLN A 130 -12.09 -14.85 -10.33
N GLU A 131 -10.76 -14.90 -10.43
CA GLU A 131 -9.89 -15.08 -9.25
C GLU A 131 -9.92 -13.85 -8.31
N LEU A 132 -10.00 -12.63 -8.85
CA LEU A 132 -10.22 -11.40 -8.07
C LEU A 132 -11.57 -11.43 -7.34
N THR A 133 -12.67 -11.74 -8.05
CA THR A 133 -14.01 -11.83 -7.45
C THR A 133 -14.07 -12.92 -6.37
N ARG A 134 -13.47 -14.09 -6.63
CA ARG A 134 -13.43 -15.23 -5.71
C ARG A 134 -12.62 -14.93 -4.45
N LYS A 135 -11.41 -14.38 -4.60
CA LYS A 135 -10.48 -14.15 -3.49
C LYS A 135 -10.86 -12.97 -2.60
N PHE A 136 -11.39 -11.91 -3.20
CA PHE A 136 -11.73 -10.69 -2.49
C PHE A 136 -13.25 -10.51 -2.30
N HIS A 137 -14.04 -11.57 -2.50
CA HIS A 137 -15.49 -11.58 -2.30
C HIS A 137 -16.21 -10.40 -3.00
N GLY A 138 -15.83 -10.13 -4.25
CA GLY A 138 -16.34 -9.00 -5.04
C GLY A 138 -15.84 -7.60 -4.65
N GLN A 139 -15.08 -7.44 -3.55
CA GLN A 139 -14.59 -6.12 -3.09
C GLN A 139 -13.44 -5.57 -3.95
N ALA A 140 -12.81 -6.38 -4.80
CA ALA A 140 -11.72 -5.96 -5.66
C ALA A 140 -12.18 -4.97 -6.75
N ASP A 141 -11.50 -3.84 -6.81
CA ASP A 141 -11.59 -2.83 -7.86
C ASP A 141 -10.30 -2.89 -8.71
N PRO A 142 -10.25 -3.61 -9.84
CA PRO A 142 -9.05 -3.74 -10.67
C PRO A 142 -9.04 -2.65 -11.76
N ALA A 143 -8.74 -1.43 -11.33
CA ALA A 143 -8.89 -0.22 -12.15
C ALA A 143 -7.96 -0.24 -13.38
N LEU A 144 -6.73 -0.75 -13.25
CA LEU A 144 -5.85 -0.89 -14.41
C LEU A 144 -6.42 -1.92 -15.40
N LEU A 145 -6.80 -3.11 -14.91
CA LEU A 145 -7.37 -4.20 -15.71
C LEU A 145 -8.65 -3.78 -16.47
N ASN A 146 -9.41 -2.83 -15.91
CA ASN A 146 -10.60 -2.25 -16.54
C ASN A 146 -10.26 -1.22 -17.64
N SER A 147 -9.11 -0.55 -17.57
CA SER A 147 -8.67 0.43 -18.57
C SER A 147 -7.87 -0.16 -19.74
N LEU A 148 -7.48 -1.43 -19.69
CA LEU A 148 -6.62 -2.02 -20.72
C LEU A 148 -7.38 -2.23 -22.04
N PRO A 149 -6.82 -1.85 -23.20
CA PRO A 149 -7.22 -2.48 -24.46
C PRO A 149 -6.93 -3.99 -24.39
N LYS A 150 -7.69 -4.80 -25.14
CA LYS A 150 -7.45 -6.25 -25.22
C LYS A 150 -6.14 -6.54 -25.97
N GLN A 151 -5.04 -6.66 -25.24
CA GLN A 151 -3.74 -7.10 -25.76
C GLN A 151 -3.69 -8.63 -25.88
N ALA A 152 -2.86 -9.15 -26.79
CA ALA A 152 -2.73 -10.59 -27.09
C ALA A 152 -2.32 -11.45 -25.88
N TRP A 153 -1.58 -10.88 -24.93
CA TRP A 153 -1.23 -11.51 -23.66
C TRP A 153 -1.21 -10.45 -22.55
N VAL A 154 -1.30 -10.91 -21.30
CA VAL A 154 -1.06 -10.07 -20.12
C VAL A 154 -0.39 -10.88 -19.02
N ALA A 155 0.52 -10.24 -18.30
CA ALA A 155 0.94 -10.66 -16.96
C ALA A 155 0.47 -9.58 -15.98
N TYR A 156 -0.19 -9.98 -14.88
CA TYR A 156 -0.92 -9.09 -13.99
C TYR A 156 -0.79 -9.51 -12.52
N ALA A 157 -0.65 -8.54 -11.63
CA ALA A 157 -0.73 -8.74 -10.19
C ALA A 157 -1.54 -7.64 -9.50
N TYR A 158 -2.29 -8.04 -8.47
CA TYR A 158 -3.12 -7.20 -7.61
C TYR A 158 -2.79 -7.54 -6.15
N LEU A 159 -2.53 -6.54 -5.31
CA LEU A 159 -2.28 -6.68 -3.87
C LEU A 159 -3.21 -5.75 -3.10
N PHE A 160 -3.88 -6.26 -2.08
CA PHE A 160 -4.63 -5.47 -1.12
C PHE A 160 -4.30 -5.87 0.33
N LYS A 161 -4.00 -4.87 1.17
CA LYS A 161 -3.78 -4.99 2.61
C LYS A 161 -4.52 -3.86 3.34
N ASP A 162 -5.23 -4.22 4.41
CA ASP A 162 -5.94 -3.31 5.30
C ASP A 162 -5.44 -3.57 6.73
N LEU A 163 -4.69 -2.63 7.29
CA LEU A 163 -3.92 -2.76 8.53
C LEU A 163 -4.40 -1.71 9.56
N PRO A 164 -5.65 -1.79 10.04
CA PRO A 164 -6.21 -0.79 10.96
C PRO A 164 -5.55 -0.86 12.34
N PHE A 165 -5.27 0.28 12.96
CA PHE A 165 -4.84 0.37 14.36
C PHE A 165 -5.92 -0.13 15.32
N ARG A 166 -5.54 -0.52 16.54
CA ARG A 166 -6.53 -0.86 17.57
C ARG A 166 -7.27 0.41 18.01
N TRP A 167 -6.51 1.45 18.33
CA TRP A 167 -6.98 2.77 18.73
C TRP A 167 -6.54 3.80 17.70
N ALA A 168 -7.40 4.76 17.38
CA ALA A 168 -7.01 5.84 16.48
C ALA A 168 -6.03 6.79 17.18
N PHE A 169 -4.96 7.18 16.50
CA PHE A 169 -4.02 8.19 17.01
C PHE A 169 -4.67 9.58 17.01
N ARG A 170 -4.11 10.52 17.78
CA ARG A 170 -4.55 11.93 17.68
C ARG A 170 -3.95 12.55 16.42
N ARG A 171 -4.74 13.34 15.69
CA ARG A 171 -4.29 14.13 14.53
C ARG A 171 -3.93 15.56 14.96
N PHE A 172 -2.86 16.10 14.38
CA PHE A 172 -2.33 17.43 14.67
C PHE A 172 -2.09 18.18 13.34
N PRO A 173 -3.00 19.07 12.92
CA PRO A 173 -2.85 19.79 11.67
C PRO A 173 -1.65 20.75 11.69
N ARG A 174 -0.82 20.73 10.63
CA ARG A 174 0.35 21.62 10.44
C ARG A 174 1.39 21.65 11.58
N ALA A 175 1.37 20.66 12.49
CA ALA A 175 2.14 20.70 13.73
C ALA A 175 3.59 20.22 13.61
N LEU A 176 3.97 19.54 12.53
CA LEU A 176 5.32 19.01 12.32
C LEU A 176 6.08 19.84 11.28
N SER A 177 7.33 20.19 11.55
CA SER A 177 8.23 20.85 10.58
C SER A 177 9.13 19.81 9.91
N PHE A 178 9.26 19.88 8.59
CA PHE A 178 9.73 18.77 7.79
C PHE A 178 10.39 19.26 6.49
N ALA A 179 11.71 19.10 6.39
CA ALA A 179 12.53 19.73 5.34
C ALA A 179 12.22 21.24 5.10
N GLY A 180 11.87 21.96 6.17
CA GLY A 180 11.51 23.38 6.13
C GLY A 180 10.03 23.70 5.80
N LYS A 181 9.19 22.68 5.56
CA LYS A 181 7.74 22.84 5.35
C LYS A 181 6.95 22.35 6.58
N SER A 182 5.86 23.03 6.91
CA SER A 182 4.91 22.62 7.96
C SER A 182 3.90 21.62 7.38
N VAL A 183 3.66 20.51 8.11
CA VAL A 183 2.88 19.36 7.62
C VAL A 183 1.90 18.82 8.65
N ASP A 184 0.80 18.24 8.18
CA ASP A 184 -0.14 17.47 9.00
C ASP A 184 0.49 16.16 9.50
N CYS A 185 0.35 15.88 10.79
CA CYS A 185 0.84 14.66 11.42
C CYS A 185 -0.19 14.00 12.34
N PHE A 186 0.10 12.77 12.76
CA PHE A 186 -0.65 12.01 13.77
C PHE A 186 0.29 11.41 14.81
N GLY A 187 -0.24 11.03 15.96
CA GLY A 187 0.47 10.24 16.96
C GLY A 187 -0.01 10.50 18.39
N VAL A 188 0.94 10.73 19.29
CA VAL A 188 0.79 10.98 20.73
C VAL A 188 1.69 12.16 21.10
N ILE A 189 1.21 13.05 21.96
CA ILE A 189 2.05 14.04 22.64
C ILE A 189 2.12 13.69 24.13
N SER A 190 3.18 14.10 24.79
CA SER A 190 3.44 13.90 26.21
C SER A 190 2.25 14.30 27.10
N TYR A 191 1.97 13.48 28.11
CA TYR A 191 0.78 13.55 28.96
C TYR A 191 1.13 13.17 30.41
N PRO A 192 0.51 13.80 31.43
CA PRO A 192 0.77 13.43 32.83
C PRO A 192 0.38 11.97 33.09
N GLU A 193 1.26 11.20 33.73
CA GLU A 193 0.98 9.78 34.00
C GLU A 193 -0.31 9.63 34.84
N GLY A 194 -1.13 8.65 34.46
CA GLY A 194 -2.41 8.34 35.10
C GLY A 194 -3.57 9.23 34.67
N MET A 195 -3.31 10.44 34.16
CA MET A 195 -4.37 11.41 33.83
C MET A 195 -5.04 11.19 32.47
N ASP A 196 -4.34 10.64 31.47
CA ASP A 196 -4.93 10.29 30.16
C ASP A 196 -4.84 8.79 29.82
N PRO A 197 -5.84 7.98 30.21
CA PRO A 197 -5.97 6.59 29.80
C PRO A 197 -6.20 6.39 28.29
N GLY A 198 -6.57 7.44 27.55
CA GLY A 198 -6.77 7.42 26.10
C GLY A 198 -5.44 7.49 25.34
N GLU A 199 -4.61 8.48 25.65
CA GLU A 199 -3.25 8.59 25.11
C GLU A 199 -2.38 7.41 25.58
N LYS A 200 -2.49 6.95 26.84
CA LYS A 200 -1.77 5.73 27.30
C LYS A 200 -2.12 4.48 26.48
N ARG A 201 -3.36 4.35 25.97
CA ARG A 201 -3.74 3.28 25.03
C ARG A 201 -3.14 3.46 23.63
N LYS A 202 -2.99 4.69 23.13
CA LYS A 202 -2.34 4.99 21.85
C LYS A 202 -0.82 4.80 21.91
N ALA A 203 -0.19 5.19 23.02
CA ALA A 203 1.23 4.92 23.28
C ALA A 203 1.53 3.41 23.32
N SER A 204 0.64 2.60 23.91
CA SER A 204 0.83 1.14 24.03
C SER A 204 0.90 0.36 22.70
N GLN A 205 0.40 0.94 21.60
CA GLN A 205 0.52 0.38 20.24
C GLN A 205 1.77 0.87 19.48
N VAL A 206 2.59 1.75 20.08
CA VAL A 206 3.95 2.07 19.63
C VAL A 206 4.94 1.12 20.33
N THR A 207 5.98 0.68 19.63
CA THR A 207 7.09 -0.07 20.24
C THR A 207 8.40 0.41 19.63
N VAL A 208 9.31 0.85 20.50
CA VAL A 208 10.63 1.35 20.12
C VAL A 208 11.58 0.15 20.09
N TRP A 209 12.10 -0.17 18.91
CA TRP A 209 12.97 -1.33 18.70
C TRP A 209 14.45 -0.98 18.89
N ASP A 210 14.85 0.22 18.46
CA ASP A 210 16.17 0.79 18.68
C ASP A 210 16.02 2.32 18.76
N TYR A 211 16.70 2.96 19.71
CA TYR A 211 16.78 4.41 19.86
C TYR A 211 18.18 4.79 20.32
N ARG A 212 18.83 5.67 19.57
CA ARG A 212 20.19 6.14 19.88
C ARG A 212 20.23 7.64 20.08
N ASN A 213 19.40 8.38 19.35
CA ASN A 213 19.13 9.80 19.49
C ASN A 213 17.90 10.17 18.64
N ASN A 214 17.50 11.44 18.68
CA ASN A 214 16.33 11.97 17.98
C ASN A 214 16.37 11.81 16.44
N ASP A 215 17.55 11.56 15.85
CA ASP A 215 17.76 11.39 14.41
C ASP A 215 18.14 9.95 14.00
N ASP A 216 18.31 9.03 14.96
CA ASP A 216 18.61 7.61 14.70
C ASP A 216 17.77 6.67 15.60
N LEU A 217 16.58 6.27 15.10
CA LEU A 217 15.59 5.46 15.81
C LEU A 217 14.69 4.60 14.90
N ILE A 218 14.17 3.50 15.44
CA ILE A 218 13.30 2.52 14.76
C ILE A 218 12.11 2.16 15.64
N VAL A 219 10.89 2.22 15.10
CA VAL A 219 9.64 1.88 15.80
C VAL A 219 8.71 0.96 14.99
N GLU A 220 7.91 0.15 15.67
CA GLU A 220 6.75 -0.59 15.11
C GLU A 220 5.44 0.02 15.60
N LEU A 221 4.46 0.14 14.70
CA LEU A 221 3.08 0.53 15.03
C LEU A 221 2.16 -0.69 14.92
N LYS A 222 1.68 -1.17 16.07
CA LYS A 222 0.87 -2.38 16.19
C LYS A 222 -0.53 -2.17 15.63
N THR A 223 -0.85 -2.93 14.58
CA THR A 223 -2.18 -2.93 13.94
C THR A 223 -3.02 -4.11 14.45
N ARG A 224 -4.28 -4.21 14.01
CA ARG A 224 -5.16 -5.37 14.27
C ARG A 224 -4.76 -6.59 13.45
N ALA A 225 -4.07 -6.40 12.32
CA ALA A 225 -3.53 -7.47 11.48
C ALA A 225 -2.24 -8.01 12.10
N LYS A 226 -2.36 -8.94 13.06
CA LYS A 226 -1.25 -9.40 13.91
C LYS A 226 -0.06 -9.97 13.14
N GLU A 227 -0.29 -10.58 11.97
CA GLU A 227 0.74 -11.24 11.15
C GLU A 227 1.58 -10.28 10.30
N ASP A 228 1.18 -9.00 10.27
CA ASP A 228 1.81 -7.92 9.53
C ASP A 228 2.45 -6.91 10.51
N GLN A 229 3.53 -6.26 10.08
CA GLN A 229 4.26 -5.23 10.82
C GLN A 229 4.33 -3.96 9.98
N LEU A 230 3.98 -2.83 10.59
CA LEU A 230 4.21 -1.48 10.08
C LEU A 230 5.40 -0.89 10.83
N ILE A 231 6.51 -0.69 10.13
CA ILE A 231 7.79 -0.24 10.71
C ILE A 231 8.13 1.14 10.14
N LEU A 232 8.54 2.05 11.02
CA LEU A 232 9.07 3.37 10.69
C LEU A 232 10.51 3.45 11.21
N ALA A 233 11.44 3.85 10.34
CA ALA A 233 12.86 3.94 10.68
C ALA A 233 13.42 5.29 10.21
N LYS A 234 13.83 6.11 11.17
CA LYS A 234 14.58 7.36 10.92
C LYS A 234 16.05 7.02 11.13
N VAL A 235 16.76 6.78 10.03
CA VAL A 235 18.13 6.23 10.01
C VAL A 235 18.88 6.81 8.81
N THR A 236 20.22 6.84 8.87
CA THR A 236 21.05 7.08 7.68
C THR A 236 20.82 5.94 6.67
N PRO A 237 20.41 6.22 5.42
CA PRO A 237 20.14 5.17 4.44
C PRO A 237 21.43 4.49 3.96
N GLY A 238 21.33 3.21 3.62
CA GLY A 238 22.34 2.51 2.83
C GLY A 238 22.25 2.84 1.34
N LYS A 239 23.14 2.28 0.51
CA LYS A 239 23.20 2.61 -0.93
C LYS A 239 21.87 2.37 -1.67
N SER A 240 21.11 1.34 -1.30
CA SER A 240 19.83 0.95 -1.90
C SER A 240 18.74 0.72 -0.85
N LEU A 241 17.48 0.57 -1.27
CA LEU A 241 16.40 0.10 -0.37
C LEU A 241 16.81 -1.21 0.29
N ALA A 242 17.28 -2.20 -0.48
CA ALA A 242 17.72 -3.50 0.03
C ALA A 242 18.76 -3.36 1.17
N LYS A 243 19.81 -2.54 0.98
CA LYS A 243 20.84 -2.35 2.02
C LYS A 243 20.34 -1.57 3.24
N THR A 244 19.35 -0.69 3.07
CA THR A 244 18.70 0.01 4.18
C THR A 244 17.80 -0.92 4.99
N ILE A 245 17.03 -1.78 4.32
CA ILE A 245 16.19 -2.83 4.94
C ILE A 245 17.08 -3.81 5.72
N GLU A 246 18.12 -4.36 5.09
CA GLU A 246 19.08 -5.28 5.72
C GLU A 246 19.77 -4.69 6.97
N MET A 247 19.94 -3.36 7.03
CA MET A 247 20.46 -2.66 8.22
C MET A 247 19.38 -2.50 9.31
N VAL A 248 18.18 -2.05 8.96
CA VAL A 248 17.05 -1.85 9.89
C VAL A 248 16.67 -3.16 10.56
N GLU A 249 16.59 -4.25 9.80
CA GLU A 249 16.22 -5.57 10.34
C GLU A 249 17.28 -6.15 11.28
N LYS A 250 18.57 -5.97 10.99
CA LYS A 250 19.66 -6.32 11.92
C LYS A 250 19.57 -5.55 13.24
N ARG A 251 19.16 -4.28 13.19
CA ARG A 251 18.98 -3.45 14.40
C ARG A 251 17.75 -3.85 15.20
N ILE A 252 16.65 -4.21 14.54
CA ILE A 252 15.47 -4.79 15.21
C ILE A 252 15.83 -6.13 15.88
N ALA A 253 16.56 -7.02 15.19
CA ALA A 253 16.95 -8.33 15.72
C ALA A 253 17.96 -8.26 16.89
N ALA A 254 18.79 -7.22 16.96
CA ALA A 254 19.71 -6.97 18.07
C ALA A 254 19.13 -6.06 19.16
N GLY A 255 17.98 -5.43 18.91
CA GLY A 255 17.35 -4.44 19.77
C GLY A 255 16.65 -5.05 20.99
N LYS A 256 16.40 -4.22 22.00
CA LYS A 256 15.59 -4.57 23.17
C LYS A 256 14.33 -3.71 23.17
N PRO A 257 13.16 -4.25 22.75
CA PRO A 257 11.98 -3.44 22.52
C PRO A 257 11.44 -2.82 23.82
N SER A 258 11.15 -1.53 23.77
CA SER A 258 10.45 -0.79 24.84
C SER A 258 9.11 -0.23 24.32
N LEU A 259 8.27 0.25 25.25
CA LEU A 259 7.07 1.01 24.94
C LEU A 259 7.37 2.51 25.00
N LEU A 260 6.63 3.30 24.23
CA LEU A 260 6.62 4.76 24.35
C LEU A 260 6.10 5.17 25.75
N ARG A 261 6.82 6.06 26.42
CA ARG A 261 6.51 6.55 27.78
C ARG A 261 5.54 7.73 27.75
N SER A 262 5.09 8.18 28.92
CA SER A 262 4.17 9.32 29.08
C SER A 262 4.83 10.67 28.75
N GLU A 263 6.15 10.75 28.87
CA GLU A 263 6.94 11.97 28.70
C GLU A 263 7.50 12.10 27.27
N GLU A 264 7.17 11.17 26.38
CA GLU A 264 7.75 11.04 25.04
C GLU A 264 6.74 11.40 23.94
N ASP A 265 7.01 12.48 23.21
CA ASP A 265 6.26 12.84 21.99
C ASP A 265 6.56 11.85 20.86
N PHE A 266 5.51 11.42 20.15
CA PHE A 266 5.61 10.59 18.96
C PHE A 266 4.71 11.13 17.85
N LEU A 267 5.30 11.66 16.77
CA LEU A 267 4.57 12.29 15.66
C LEU A 267 5.05 11.76 14.30
N VAL A 268 4.10 11.42 13.43
CA VAL A 268 4.32 10.88 12.08
C VAL A 268 3.51 11.70 11.06
N PRO A 269 4.08 12.15 9.93
CA PRO A 269 3.32 12.82 8.87
C PRO A 269 2.16 11.97 8.32
N ILE A 270 1.09 12.60 7.83
CA ILE A 270 -0.07 11.91 7.21
C ILE A 270 0.12 11.78 5.70
N LEU A 271 -0.03 10.57 5.15
CA LEU A 271 0.49 10.18 3.84
C LEU A 271 -0.60 9.52 2.97
N ASP A 272 -0.99 10.13 1.85
CA ASP A 272 -2.16 9.67 1.08
C ASP A 272 -2.05 9.97 -0.43
N PHE A 273 -1.85 8.94 -1.25
CA PHE A 273 -1.58 9.13 -2.68
C PHE A 273 -1.92 7.93 -3.59
N GLU A 274 -1.95 8.19 -4.90
CA GLU A 274 -1.99 7.17 -5.96
C GLU A 274 -0.91 7.43 -7.01
N LEU A 275 0.11 6.57 -7.01
CA LEU A 275 1.20 6.57 -8.01
C LEU A 275 0.83 5.74 -9.23
N PHE A 276 1.40 6.10 -10.38
CA PHE A 276 1.51 5.25 -11.56
C PHE A 276 2.97 5.26 -12.08
N ARG A 277 3.55 4.16 -12.53
CA ARG A 277 4.81 4.17 -13.30
C ARG A 277 4.65 3.47 -14.62
N GLY A 278 4.98 4.14 -15.71
CA GLY A 278 5.17 3.50 -17.02
C GLY A 278 6.64 3.12 -17.19
N TYR A 279 6.93 1.82 -17.26
CA TYR A 279 8.30 1.31 -17.43
C TYR A 279 8.74 1.41 -18.90
N HIS A 280 8.89 2.64 -19.39
CA HIS A 280 9.28 2.93 -20.77
C HIS A 280 10.69 2.44 -21.12
N GLU A 281 11.51 2.11 -20.13
CA GLU A 281 12.80 1.45 -20.30
C GLU A 281 12.65 0.03 -20.87
N LEU A 282 11.54 -0.66 -20.56
CA LEU A 282 11.19 -1.97 -21.11
C LEU A 282 10.49 -1.87 -22.47
N ALA A 283 10.01 -0.67 -22.83
CA ALA A 283 9.31 -0.43 -24.09
C ALA A 283 10.28 -0.32 -25.26
N GLY A 284 9.82 -0.73 -26.46
CA GLY A 284 10.62 -0.75 -27.68
C GLY A 284 11.70 -1.84 -27.75
N HIS A 285 11.99 -2.53 -26.63
CA HIS A 285 12.98 -3.61 -26.57
C HIS A 285 12.30 -4.96 -26.82
N PRO A 286 12.63 -5.69 -27.91
CA PRO A 286 12.03 -6.99 -28.18
C PRO A 286 12.55 -8.05 -27.20
N ILE A 287 11.65 -8.85 -26.63
CA ILE A 287 12.05 -9.94 -25.73
C ILE A 287 12.44 -11.21 -26.49
N LYS A 288 13.23 -12.06 -25.81
CA LYS A 288 13.54 -13.44 -26.19
C LYS A 288 13.21 -14.34 -25.00
N THR A 289 12.48 -15.42 -25.25
CA THR A 289 11.81 -16.27 -24.26
C THR A 289 12.31 -17.70 -24.31
N ALA A 290 12.25 -18.44 -23.19
CA ALA A 290 12.78 -19.80 -23.15
C ALA A 290 11.94 -20.79 -23.99
N ASN A 291 10.64 -20.52 -24.17
CA ASN A 291 9.74 -21.30 -25.02
C ASN A 291 9.41 -20.65 -26.38
N GLY A 292 10.07 -19.56 -26.75
CA GLY A 292 9.89 -18.84 -28.03
C GLY A 292 8.55 -18.13 -28.23
N LYS A 293 7.56 -18.27 -27.31
CA LYS A 293 6.17 -17.89 -27.56
C LYS A 293 5.91 -16.38 -27.66
N LEU A 294 6.79 -15.55 -27.10
CA LEU A 294 6.66 -14.09 -27.14
C LEU A 294 7.91 -13.43 -27.74
N ASP A 295 8.71 -14.18 -28.52
CA ASP A 295 9.92 -13.66 -29.13
C ASP A 295 9.62 -12.50 -30.08
N GLN A 296 10.50 -11.50 -30.04
CA GLN A 296 10.39 -10.24 -30.78
C GLN A 296 9.22 -9.32 -30.40
N VAL A 297 8.41 -9.68 -29.39
CA VAL A 297 7.34 -8.80 -28.88
C VAL A 297 7.92 -7.71 -27.96
N ALA A 298 7.51 -6.45 -28.16
CA ALA A 298 7.86 -5.33 -27.29
C ALA A 298 6.93 -5.25 -26.06
N ILE A 299 7.48 -4.99 -24.87
CA ILE A 299 6.69 -4.88 -23.63
C ILE A 299 6.21 -3.45 -23.38
N THR A 300 4.91 -3.27 -23.15
CA THR A 300 4.37 -2.13 -22.39
C THR A 300 4.05 -2.59 -20.97
N ALA A 301 4.60 -1.90 -19.98
CA ALA A 301 4.50 -2.25 -18.57
C ALA A 301 4.14 -1.04 -17.72
N LEU A 302 3.19 -1.20 -16.78
CA LEU A 302 2.72 -0.13 -15.91
C LEU A 302 2.30 -0.65 -14.52
N GLN A 303 2.68 0.06 -13.46
CA GLN A 303 2.27 -0.23 -12.07
C GLN A 303 1.49 0.95 -11.49
N SER A 304 0.42 0.68 -10.75
CA SER A 304 -0.27 1.63 -9.88
C SER A 304 -0.10 1.24 -8.41
N ILE A 305 0.13 2.24 -7.55
CA ILE A 305 0.24 2.06 -6.09
C ILE A 305 -0.62 3.12 -5.41
N ARG A 306 -1.78 2.70 -4.89
CA ARG A 306 -2.66 3.48 -4.03
C ARG A 306 -2.37 3.11 -2.58
N PHE A 307 -1.71 4.00 -1.85
CA PHE A 307 -1.39 3.81 -0.43
C PHE A 307 -1.91 4.97 0.41
N ARG A 308 -2.51 4.63 1.56
CA ARG A 308 -2.98 5.59 2.56
C ARG A 308 -2.50 5.15 3.95
N LEU A 309 -1.88 6.06 4.70
CA LEU A 309 -1.57 5.90 6.12
C LEU A 309 -2.21 7.07 6.87
N ASP A 310 -3.23 6.75 7.65
CA ASP A 310 -4.07 7.72 8.38
C ASP A 310 -4.15 7.41 9.88
N GLU A 311 -4.94 8.17 10.65
CA GLU A 311 -5.06 7.96 12.09
C GLU A 311 -5.69 6.62 12.50
N ARG A 312 -6.26 5.88 11.55
CA ARG A 312 -6.99 4.61 11.70
C ARG A 312 -6.19 3.41 11.22
N GLY A 313 -5.15 3.59 10.39
CA GLY A 313 -4.23 2.52 9.98
C GLY A 313 -3.57 2.73 8.61
N ALA A 314 -3.00 1.65 8.07
CA ALA A 314 -2.42 1.62 6.72
C ALA A 314 -3.28 0.78 5.77
N VAL A 315 -3.63 1.34 4.61
CA VAL A 315 -4.32 0.64 3.52
C VAL A 315 -3.45 0.71 2.26
N LEU A 316 -3.08 -0.45 1.72
CA LEU A 316 -2.31 -0.60 0.48
C LEU A 316 -3.17 -1.33 -0.56
N LYS A 317 -3.42 -0.69 -1.69
CA LYS A 317 -3.94 -1.29 -2.93
C LYS A 317 -2.90 -1.07 -4.03
N SER A 318 -2.43 -2.13 -4.69
CA SER A 318 -1.51 -2.00 -5.83
C SER A 318 -1.88 -2.94 -6.96
N GLU A 319 -1.70 -2.46 -8.19
CA GLU A 319 -1.91 -3.20 -9.43
C GLU A 319 -0.65 -3.07 -10.30
N GLY A 320 -0.14 -4.16 -10.86
CA GLY A 320 1.01 -4.14 -11.78
C GLY A 320 0.73 -5.02 -12.99
N TRP A 321 1.07 -4.56 -14.20
CA TRP A 321 0.84 -5.32 -15.42
C TRP A 321 1.92 -5.12 -16.50
N ALA A 322 2.04 -6.11 -17.37
CA ALA A 322 2.83 -6.09 -18.60
C ALA A 322 2.04 -6.74 -19.75
N SER A 323 2.26 -6.26 -20.98
CA SER A 323 1.63 -6.74 -22.24
C SER A 323 2.47 -6.34 -23.46
N GLY A 324 2.02 -6.62 -24.69
CA GLY A 324 2.64 -6.11 -25.93
C GLY A 324 1.64 -5.56 -26.95
N GLY A 325 2.00 -4.43 -27.57
CA GLY A 325 1.21 -3.63 -28.52
C GLY A 325 1.82 -2.22 -28.68
N ALA A 326 1.56 -1.51 -29.79
CA ALA A 326 2.31 -0.29 -30.15
C ALA A 326 1.57 1.05 -29.87
N GLY A 327 2.27 2.05 -29.32
CA GLY A 327 1.80 3.44 -29.16
C GLY A 327 2.38 4.22 -27.95
N PRO A 328 2.77 5.51 -28.06
CA PRO A 328 3.35 6.34 -26.97
C PRO A 328 2.36 7.38 -26.35
N PRO A 329 2.67 8.26 -25.34
CA PRO A 329 3.78 8.33 -24.35
C PRO A 329 3.45 8.80 -22.88
N LYS A 330 4.14 8.27 -21.83
CA LYS A 330 4.46 8.91 -20.49
C LYS A 330 3.26 9.20 -19.52
N THR A 331 3.33 9.48 -18.20
CA THR A 331 4.36 9.84 -17.15
C THR A 331 3.75 10.86 -16.09
N PHE A 332 4.22 11.18 -14.82
CA PHE A 332 3.79 12.26 -13.78
C PHE A 332 4.17 12.21 -12.16
N VAL A 333 5.38 12.46 -11.49
CA VAL A 333 5.82 11.88 -10.11
C VAL A 333 5.87 12.59 -8.71
N PHE A 334 5.20 12.17 -7.62
CA PHE A 334 5.14 12.91 -6.29
C PHE A 334 6.42 13.49 -5.62
N ASN A 335 6.31 14.36 -4.58
CA ASN A 335 7.50 14.99 -3.96
C ASN A 335 7.63 15.13 -2.39
N LYS A 336 7.72 14.02 -1.63
CA LYS A 336 8.82 13.80 -0.62
C LYS A 336 8.52 14.14 0.98
N PRO A 337 9.20 14.07 2.24
CA PRO A 337 10.50 13.65 2.96
C PRO A 337 10.54 12.45 4.03
N PHE A 338 10.40 11.12 3.77
CA PHE A 338 10.44 10.05 4.85
C PHE A 338 10.86 8.61 4.43
N LEU A 339 10.73 7.58 5.32
CA LEU A 339 10.64 6.13 5.00
C LEU A 339 9.34 5.52 5.58
N ILE A 340 8.71 4.58 4.86
CA ILE A 340 7.69 3.64 5.37
C ILE A 340 8.10 2.19 5.00
N LEU A 341 7.83 1.22 5.87
CA LEU A 341 7.95 -0.21 5.58
C LEU A 341 6.70 -1.00 6.03
N LEU A 342 6.25 -1.96 5.21
CA LEU A 342 5.32 -3.02 5.62
C LEU A 342 5.93 -4.41 5.33
N LYS A 343 5.91 -5.30 6.32
CA LYS A 343 6.51 -6.65 6.26
C LYS A 343 5.65 -7.69 6.99
N ARG A 344 5.70 -8.97 6.57
CA ARG A 344 5.12 -10.09 7.34
C ARG A 344 6.16 -10.65 8.31
N ARG A 345 5.76 -11.03 9.53
CA ARG A 345 6.70 -11.39 10.63
C ARG A 345 7.79 -12.40 10.23
N ASN A 346 7.43 -13.41 9.44
CA ASN A 346 8.32 -14.51 9.05
C ASN A 346 8.77 -14.45 7.57
N ALA A 347 8.50 -13.36 6.87
CA ALA A 347 9.03 -13.14 5.52
C ALA A 347 10.49 -12.68 5.58
N GLU A 348 11.28 -12.96 4.54
CA GLU A 348 12.65 -12.45 4.45
C GLU A 348 12.67 -10.99 4.00
N ASN A 349 11.72 -10.57 3.15
CA ASN A 349 11.64 -9.20 2.62
C ASN A 349 10.34 -8.49 3.05
N PRO A 350 10.31 -7.14 3.10
CA PRO A 350 9.06 -6.38 3.17
C PRO A 350 8.26 -6.52 1.87
N TYR A 351 6.94 -6.32 1.94
CA TYR A 351 6.06 -6.30 0.76
C TYR A 351 5.75 -4.90 0.23
N PHE A 352 6.07 -3.87 1.02
CA PHE A 352 6.04 -2.45 0.63
C PHE A 352 7.18 -1.70 1.33
N ALA A 353 7.90 -0.88 0.57
CA ALA A 353 8.99 -0.06 1.09
C ALA A 353 9.02 1.27 0.33
N MET A 354 9.13 2.39 1.04
CA MET A 354 9.02 3.70 0.42
C MET A 354 9.85 4.77 1.16
N TRP A 355 11.04 5.10 0.63
CA TRP A 355 11.82 6.31 1.00
C TRP A 355 11.36 7.51 0.16
N VAL A 356 11.47 8.75 0.66
CA VAL A 356 10.60 9.85 0.22
C VAL A 356 11.16 11.30 0.42
N GLY A 357 12.36 11.84 0.09
CA GLY A 357 12.99 13.17 0.55
C GLY A 357 12.61 14.73 0.28
N ASN A 358 11.42 15.36 0.59
CA ASN A 358 11.08 16.85 0.83
C ASN A 358 9.66 17.24 1.37
N ALA A 359 8.49 17.11 0.67
CA ALA A 359 7.15 17.42 1.25
C ALA A 359 5.85 17.01 0.52
N ASP A 360 5.71 17.11 -0.80
CA ASP A 360 4.37 17.20 -1.43
C ASP A 360 3.73 15.80 -1.66
N LEU A 361 3.20 15.23 -0.57
CA LEU A 361 2.40 13.99 -0.41
C LEU A 361 1.36 14.10 0.74
N LEU A 362 1.13 15.34 1.20
CA LEU A 362 0.62 15.70 2.52
C LEU A 362 -0.52 16.74 2.36
N ILE A 363 -1.49 16.80 3.29
CA ILE A 363 -2.65 17.70 3.12
C ILE A 363 -2.27 19.18 3.33
N ALA A 364 -2.80 20.07 2.48
CA ALA A 364 -2.85 21.51 2.73
C ALA A 364 -4.27 21.97 3.13
N THR A 365 -4.38 22.87 4.10
CA THR A 365 -5.66 23.43 4.57
C THR A 365 -6.26 24.40 3.53
N PRO A 366 -7.58 24.37 3.25
CA PRO A 366 -8.20 25.34 2.35
C PRO A 366 -8.04 26.79 2.82
N LYS A 367 -7.87 27.73 1.89
CA LYS A 367 -8.11 29.15 2.18
C LYS A 367 -9.61 29.40 2.25
N ALA A 368 -10.06 30.12 3.27
CA ALA A 368 -11.41 30.68 3.29
C ALA A 368 -11.59 31.64 2.10
N GLY A 369 -12.81 31.74 1.59
CA GLY A 369 -13.14 32.64 0.48
C GLY A 369 -12.97 34.11 0.84
N LYS A 370 -12.99 34.95 -0.19
CA LYS A 370 -13.30 36.37 -0.05
C LYS A 370 -14.45 36.71 -0.98
N ASP A 371 -15.56 37.11 -0.39
CA ASP A 371 -16.62 37.81 -1.10
C ASP A 371 -16.11 39.19 -1.54
N LYS A 372 -16.12 39.45 -2.85
CA LYS A 372 -16.77 40.60 -3.52
C LYS A 372 -16.36 40.68 -4.99
#